data_AF-A0A1H8F504-F1
#
_entry.id   AF-A0A1H8F504-F1
#
_cell.length_a   1.000
_cell.length_b   1.000
_cell.length_c   1.000
_cell.angle_alpha   90.00
_cell.angle_beta   90.00
_cell.angle_gamma   90.00
#
_symmetry.space_group_name_H-M   'P 1'
#
loop_
_entity.id
_entity.type
_entity.pdbx_description
1 polymer ?
#
loop_
_entity_poly.entity_id
_entity_poly.type
_entity_poly.pdbx_seq_one_letter_code
_entity_poly.pdbx_strand_id
1 'polypeptide(L)'
;MNKYIPLITALLMAISGPATAQSGQEAEKIMQVMKEVQAFYSARPQSFNIYYTYSNEHTPGKVLDSLNGKMELSGESYRYVLGNTETIHNKRYTVVLFKEDKLMYVAVSDSSQKQANPLLPVKESLERTGVSGCEITHKGSQKLAQISFKEGVPYKYMELTLDTLSQRLLSMRYIVKTALLMDAQDTAPGSEYDEYAIVRAVLNNYKQLPADARRFDEQQFFSREGNELKVTPAYKEYKIFIGSPNL
;
A
#
# COMPACT_ATOMS: atom_id res chain seq x y z
N MET A 1 64.27 -3.21 -48.41
CA MET A 1 63.76 -3.69 -47.11
C MET A 1 62.24 -3.47 -47.12
N ASN A 2 61.47 -4.56 -47.12
CA ASN A 2 60.06 -4.75 -46.67
C ASN A 2 59.18 -3.51 -46.39
N LYS A 3 57.87 -3.41 -46.71
CA LYS A 3 56.80 -4.28 -47.25
C LYS A 3 55.52 -3.40 -47.39
N TYR A 4 54.69 -3.68 -48.40
CA TYR A 4 53.21 -3.62 -48.50
C TYR A 4 52.31 -2.65 -47.67
N ILE A 5 51.47 -1.91 -48.40
CA ILE A 5 50.07 -1.46 -48.13
C ILE A 5 49.17 -2.74 -48.07
N PRO A 6 48.08 -2.93 -47.25
CA PRO A 6 46.83 -2.14 -47.26
C PRO A 6 45.93 -2.04 -45.97
N LEU A 7 45.03 -1.04 -45.98
CA LEU A 7 43.61 -1.05 -45.58
C LEU A 7 43.18 -1.68 -44.23
N ILE A 8 42.68 -0.88 -43.28
CA ILE A 8 41.63 -1.30 -42.33
C ILE A 8 40.51 -0.25 -42.25
N THR A 9 39.36 -0.70 -42.72
CA THR A 9 38.00 -0.20 -42.62
C THR A 9 37.46 -0.28 -41.19
N ALA A 10 36.41 0.49 -40.90
CA ALA A 10 35.31 0.24 -39.94
C ALA A 10 35.20 1.19 -38.72
N LEU A 11 34.33 2.19 -38.91
CA LEU A 11 33.03 2.25 -38.23
C LEU A 11 32.99 1.79 -36.76
N LEU A 12 32.94 2.74 -35.84
CA LEU A 12 32.05 2.64 -34.68
C LEU A 12 31.65 4.06 -34.26
N MET A 13 30.52 4.48 -34.82
CA MET A 13 29.68 5.47 -34.15
C MET A 13 29.37 4.87 -32.78
N ALA A 14 29.97 5.43 -31.74
CA ALA A 14 29.52 5.23 -30.38
C ALA A 14 28.16 5.92 -30.26
N ILE A 15 27.11 5.22 -30.70
CA ILE A 15 25.73 5.53 -30.34
C ILE A 15 25.66 5.25 -28.84
N SER A 16 26.01 6.28 -28.06
CA SER A 16 25.69 6.35 -26.64
C SER A 16 24.19 6.61 -26.56
N GLY A 17 23.40 5.58 -26.87
CA GLY A 17 21.98 5.60 -26.59
C GLY A 17 21.81 5.78 -25.08
N PRO A 18 20.88 6.63 -24.61
CA PRO A 18 20.61 6.72 -23.19
C PRO A 18 20.20 5.32 -22.69
N ALA A 19 20.92 4.85 -21.68
CA ALA A 19 20.68 3.58 -20.98
C ALA A 19 19.31 3.63 -20.27
N THR A 20 18.24 3.47 -21.05
CA THR A 20 16.84 3.45 -20.58
C THR A 20 16.39 2.04 -20.19
N ALA A 21 17.27 1.04 -20.30
CA ALA A 21 16.98 -0.35 -19.96
C ALA A 21 17.02 -0.68 -18.46
N GLN A 22 17.67 0.14 -17.63
CA GLN A 22 17.81 -0.15 -16.20
C GLN A 22 16.50 0.09 -15.41
N SER A 23 15.71 1.11 -15.76
CA SER A 23 14.49 1.41 -14.99
C SER A 23 13.40 0.34 -15.10
N GLY A 24 13.34 -0.39 -16.23
CA GLY A 24 12.37 -1.48 -16.41
C GLY A 24 12.67 -2.68 -15.52
N GLN A 25 13.94 -3.05 -15.41
CA GLN A 25 14.38 -4.20 -14.60
C GLN A 25 14.16 -3.97 -13.10
N GLU A 26 14.37 -2.74 -12.61
CA GLU A 26 14.16 -2.41 -11.20
C GLU A 26 12.68 -2.42 -10.81
N ALA A 27 11.80 -1.90 -11.67
CA ALA A 27 10.36 -1.99 -11.48
C ALA A 27 9.87 -3.45 -11.47
N GLU A 28 10.43 -4.30 -12.33
CA GLU A 28 10.07 -5.72 -12.37
C GLU A 28 10.46 -6.47 -11.08
N LYS A 29 11.66 -6.21 -10.53
CA LYS A 29 12.11 -6.81 -9.26
C LYS A 29 11.15 -6.51 -8.12
N ILE A 30 10.74 -5.24 -7.96
CA ILE A 30 9.82 -4.88 -6.89
C ILE A 30 8.43 -5.44 -7.12
N MET A 31 7.93 -5.43 -8.36
CA MET A 31 6.64 -6.04 -8.69
C MET A 31 6.61 -7.53 -8.38
N GLN A 32 7.73 -8.23 -8.57
CA GLN A 32 7.87 -9.62 -8.18
C GLN A 32 7.80 -9.81 -6.66
N VAL A 33 8.53 -9.00 -5.87
CA VAL A 33 8.42 -9.02 -4.39
C VAL A 33 6.96 -8.80 -3.96
N MET A 34 6.30 -7.79 -4.53
CA MET A 34 4.91 -7.45 -4.21
C MET A 34 3.94 -8.59 -4.54
N LYS A 35 4.17 -9.30 -5.65
CA LYS A 35 3.40 -10.47 -6.05
C LYS A 35 3.58 -11.64 -5.09
N GLU A 36 4.80 -11.89 -4.62
CA GLU A 36 5.08 -12.91 -3.60
C GLU A 36 4.33 -12.62 -2.31
N VAL A 37 4.38 -11.37 -1.84
CA VAL A 37 3.64 -10.94 -0.65
C VAL A 37 2.14 -11.14 -0.85
N GLN A 38 1.60 -10.66 -1.97
CA GLN A 38 0.18 -10.79 -2.26
C GLN A 38 -0.26 -12.25 -2.27
N ALA A 39 0.48 -13.12 -2.97
CA ALA A 39 0.17 -14.56 -3.04
C ALA A 39 0.10 -15.22 -1.65
N PHE A 40 1.01 -14.85 -0.74
CA PHE A 40 0.98 -15.34 0.64
C PHE A 40 -0.30 -14.92 1.37
N TYR A 41 -0.68 -13.64 1.29
CA TYR A 41 -1.89 -13.11 1.93
C TYR A 41 -3.19 -13.67 1.34
N SER A 42 -3.22 -13.97 0.03
CA SER A 42 -4.40 -14.57 -0.60
C SER A 42 -4.60 -16.03 -0.24
N ALA A 43 -3.52 -16.78 0.02
CA ALA A 43 -3.59 -18.22 0.25
C ALA A 43 -4.02 -18.61 1.68
N ARG A 44 -3.88 -17.71 2.66
CA ARG A 44 -4.03 -18.06 4.09
C ARG A 44 -4.87 -17.03 4.84
N PRO A 45 -6.05 -17.40 5.38
CA PRO A 45 -6.79 -16.52 6.26
C PRO A 45 -5.97 -16.14 7.49
N GLN A 46 -5.75 -14.85 7.71
CA GLN A 46 -4.90 -14.36 8.80
C GLN A 46 -5.24 -12.95 9.25
N SER A 47 -4.85 -12.64 10.48
CA SER A 47 -4.95 -11.32 11.08
C SER A 47 -3.63 -10.86 11.64
N PHE A 48 -3.42 -9.57 11.70
CA PHE A 48 -2.26 -8.95 12.33
C PHE A 48 -2.60 -7.53 12.78
N ASN A 49 -1.80 -7.00 13.70
CA ASN A 49 -1.88 -5.59 14.07
C ASN A 49 -0.91 -4.80 13.20
N ILE A 50 -1.25 -3.54 12.95
CA ILE A 50 -0.40 -2.57 12.26
C ILE A 50 -0.22 -1.37 13.18
N TYR A 51 1.02 -0.96 13.39
CA TYR A 51 1.36 0.27 14.09
C TYR A 51 2.03 1.24 13.13
N TYR A 52 1.38 2.38 12.90
CA TYR A 52 1.91 3.47 12.11
C TYR A 52 2.54 4.52 13.00
N THR A 53 3.67 5.07 12.58
CA THR A 53 4.26 6.27 13.15
C THR A 53 4.57 7.27 12.05
N TYR A 54 4.40 8.53 12.38
CA TYR A 54 4.77 9.68 11.58
C TYR A 54 5.92 10.44 12.27
N SER A 55 6.92 10.83 11.50
CA SER A 55 7.97 11.77 11.93
C SER A 55 8.43 12.63 10.76
N ASN A 56 8.98 13.82 11.04
CA ASN A 56 9.64 14.62 10.01
C ASN A 56 10.91 13.94 9.46
N GLU A 57 11.26 14.21 8.20
CA GLU A 57 12.46 13.66 7.59
C GLU A 57 13.74 14.14 8.30
N HIS A 58 13.82 15.41 8.72
CA HIS A 58 15.01 15.95 9.39
C HIS A 58 15.14 15.51 10.87
N THR A 59 14.07 15.02 11.48
CA THR A 59 14.03 14.56 12.88
C THR A 59 13.41 13.16 13.00
N PRO A 60 13.99 12.12 12.37
CA PRO A 60 13.39 10.79 12.24
C PRO A 60 13.16 10.06 13.57
N GLY A 61 13.85 10.48 14.64
CA GLY A 61 13.69 9.91 15.98
C GLY A 61 12.55 10.52 16.81
N LYS A 62 11.94 11.62 16.33
CA LYS A 62 10.84 12.31 17.02
C LYS A 62 9.52 11.95 16.34
N VAL A 63 8.80 10.99 16.92
CA VAL A 63 7.44 10.66 16.49
C VAL A 63 6.53 11.84 16.79
N LEU A 64 5.84 12.36 15.77
CA LEU A 64 4.83 13.42 15.94
C LEU A 64 3.44 12.84 16.11
N ASP A 65 3.14 11.74 15.42
CA ASP A 65 1.85 11.07 15.52
C ASP A 65 1.99 9.54 15.34
N SER A 66 1.01 8.80 15.83
CA SER A 66 0.95 7.35 15.66
C SER A 66 -0.48 6.83 15.63
N LEU A 67 -0.67 5.75 14.87
CA LEU A 67 -1.98 5.16 14.68
C LEU A 67 -1.88 3.64 14.79
N ASN A 68 -2.83 3.05 15.52
CA ASN A 68 -2.92 1.60 15.65
C ASN A 68 -4.08 1.09 14.80
N GLY A 69 -3.85 -0.05 14.17
CA GLY A 69 -4.85 -0.74 13.40
C GLY A 69 -4.77 -2.25 13.51
N LYS A 70 -5.81 -2.89 13.01
CA LYS A 70 -5.91 -4.35 12.91
C LYS A 70 -6.43 -4.71 11.52
N MET A 71 -5.76 -5.68 10.91
CA MET A 71 -6.12 -6.24 9.64
C MET A 71 -6.58 -7.68 9.81
N GLU A 72 -7.65 -8.05 9.12
CA GLU A 72 -8.17 -9.41 8.99
C GLU A 72 -8.40 -9.71 7.51
N LEU A 73 -7.82 -10.79 6.99
CA LEU A 73 -7.81 -11.15 5.58
C LEU A 73 -8.28 -12.59 5.40
N SER A 74 -9.12 -12.84 4.38
CA SER A 74 -9.51 -14.18 3.96
C SER A 74 -9.86 -14.19 2.47
N GLY A 75 -8.87 -14.51 1.64
CA GLY A 75 -9.01 -14.40 0.18
C GLY A 75 -9.29 -12.94 -0.19
N GLU A 76 -10.34 -12.71 -0.96
CA GLU A 76 -10.77 -11.36 -1.38
C GLU A 76 -11.42 -10.56 -0.24
N SER A 77 -11.96 -11.23 0.77
CA SER A 77 -12.66 -10.55 1.88
C SER A 77 -11.68 -10.05 2.92
N TYR A 78 -11.94 -8.86 3.43
CA TYR A 78 -11.10 -8.26 4.46
C TYR A 78 -11.88 -7.35 5.41
N ARG A 79 -11.29 -7.15 6.59
CA ARG A 79 -11.71 -6.16 7.57
C ARG A 79 -10.49 -5.43 8.07
N TYR A 80 -10.57 -4.11 8.05
CA TYR A 80 -9.51 -3.23 8.49
C TYR A 80 -10.07 -2.22 9.47
N VAL A 81 -9.46 -2.11 10.64
CA VAL A 81 -9.79 -1.08 11.63
C VAL A 81 -8.55 -0.23 11.81
N LEU A 82 -8.69 1.08 11.66
CA LEU A 82 -7.61 2.04 11.83
C LEU A 82 -8.17 3.31 12.46
N GLY A 83 -7.78 3.58 13.72
CA GLY A 83 -8.38 4.65 14.50
C GLY A 83 -9.90 4.53 14.57
N ASN A 84 -10.60 5.59 14.20
CA ASN A 84 -12.07 5.66 14.17
C ASN A 84 -12.68 5.22 12.84
N THR A 85 -11.87 4.70 11.91
CA THR A 85 -12.35 4.16 10.64
C THR A 85 -12.35 2.64 10.67
N GLU A 86 -13.43 2.04 10.18
CA GLU A 86 -13.52 0.61 9.97
C GLU A 86 -13.99 0.32 8.55
N THR A 87 -13.25 -0.51 7.83
CA THR A 87 -13.62 -0.97 6.51
C THR A 87 -13.87 -2.46 6.55
N ILE A 88 -14.99 -2.90 6.01
CA ILE A 88 -15.17 -4.28 5.56
C ILE A 88 -15.28 -4.31 4.05
N HIS A 89 -14.84 -5.41 3.48
CA HIS A 89 -15.01 -5.68 2.07
C HIS A 89 -15.26 -7.17 1.89
N ASN A 90 -16.23 -7.48 1.05
CA ASN A 90 -16.55 -8.82 0.64
C ASN A 90 -16.92 -8.83 -0.85
N LYS A 91 -17.44 -9.94 -1.36
CA LYS A 91 -17.80 -10.07 -2.78
C LYS A 91 -18.92 -9.15 -3.26
N ARG A 92 -19.74 -8.61 -2.35
CA ARG A 92 -20.92 -7.80 -2.65
C ARG A 92 -20.66 -6.31 -2.42
N TYR A 93 -20.09 -5.98 -1.27
CA TYR A 93 -19.94 -4.59 -0.84
C TYR A 93 -18.59 -4.28 -0.20
N THR A 94 -18.18 -3.03 -0.39
CA THR A 94 -17.24 -2.33 0.49
C THR A 94 -18.07 -1.43 1.41
N VAL A 95 -17.89 -1.58 2.72
CA VAL A 95 -18.50 -0.72 3.74
C VAL A 95 -17.40 -0.02 4.50
N VAL A 96 -17.46 1.31 4.59
CA VAL A 96 -16.56 2.11 5.43
C VAL A 96 -17.38 2.84 6.47
N LEU A 97 -17.05 2.63 7.74
CA LEU A 97 -17.62 3.31 8.89
C LEU A 97 -16.66 4.39 9.36
N PHE A 98 -17.11 5.64 9.32
CA PHE A 98 -16.48 6.77 10.00
C PHE A 98 -17.18 6.95 11.35
N LYS A 99 -16.59 6.41 12.41
CA LYS A 99 -17.26 6.24 13.72
C LYS A 99 -17.49 7.55 14.46
N GLU A 100 -16.68 8.56 14.21
CA GLU A 100 -16.84 9.91 14.76
C GLU A 100 -18.00 10.63 14.09
N ASP A 101 -18.03 10.65 12.76
CA ASP A 101 -19.07 11.35 11.98
C ASP A 101 -20.42 10.63 11.93
N LYS A 102 -20.47 9.39 12.45
CA LYS A 102 -21.61 8.47 12.28
C LYS A 102 -21.99 8.36 10.80
N LEU A 103 -21.00 8.13 9.94
CA LEU A 103 -21.19 7.98 8.51
C LEU A 103 -20.86 6.54 8.09
N MET A 104 -21.73 5.96 7.26
CA MET A 104 -21.54 4.64 6.66
C MET A 104 -21.50 4.80 5.14
N TYR A 105 -20.31 4.71 4.56
CA TYR A 105 -20.14 4.65 3.11
C TYR A 105 -20.37 3.21 2.63
N VAL A 106 -21.22 3.02 1.62
CA VAL A 106 -21.49 1.71 1.02
C VAL A 106 -21.31 1.79 -0.50
N ALA A 107 -20.47 0.93 -1.04
CA ALA A 107 -20.25 0.79 -2.48
C ALA A 107 -20.34 -0.69 -2.89
N VAL A 108 -20.72 -0.94 -4.14
CA VAL A 108 -20.58 -2.29 -4.72
C VAL A 108 -19.10 -2.63 -4.75
N SER A 109 -18.77 -3.86 -4.35
CA SER A 109 -17.42 -4.38 -4.57
C SER A 109 -17.18 -4.55 -6.06
N ASP A 110 -16.38 -3.66 -6.63
CA ASP A 110 -15.88 -3.89 -7.98
C ASP A 110 -14.75 -4.93 -7.92
N SER A 111 -14.87 -6.00 -8.71
CA SER A 111 -13.80 -6.97 -8.93
C SER A 111 -12.48 -6.35 -9.44
N SER A 112 -12.54 -5.11 -9.98
CA SER A 112 -11.37 -4.32 -10.35
C SER A 112 -10.64 -3.70 -9.14
N GLN A 113 -11.33 -3.52 -8.01
CA GLN A 113 -10.72 -3.12 -6.75
C GLN A 113 -10.02 -4.34 -6.15
N LYS A 114 -8.72 -4.45 -6.49
CA LYS A 114 -7.83 -5.50 -6.06
C LYS A 114 -7.90 -5.62 -4.52
N GLN A 115 -8.25 -6.82 -4.05
CA GLN A 115 -8.07 -7.39 -2.71
C GLN A 115 -7.29 -6.49 -1.74
N ALA A 116 -7.75 -6.28 -0.49
CA ALA A 116 -6.99 -5.46 0.46
C ALA A 116 -5.55 -5.92 0.56
N ASN A 117 -4.73 -5.12 -0.09
CA ASN A 117 -3.31 -5.26 -0.08
C ASN A 117 -2.86 -4.01 0.67
N PRO A 118 -2.26 -4.15 1.87
CA PRO A 118 -1.66 -2.99 2.54
C PRO A 118 -0.57 -2.34 1.66
N LEU A 119 -0.13 -3.06 0.62
CA LEU A 119 0.77 -2.60 -0.41
C LEU A 119 0.04 -2.10 -1.66
N LEU A 120 -1.29 -1.96 -1.70
CA LEU A 120 -2.00 -1.44 -2.88
C LEU A 120 -1.59 0.01 -3.17
N PRO A 121 -1.56 0.95 -2.20
CA PRO A 121 -1.08 2.30 -2.46
C PRO A 121 0.38 2.31 -2.92
N VAL A 122 1.19 1.39 -2.39
CA VAL A 122 2.58 1.17 -2.83
C VAL A 122 2.62 0.70 -4.27
N LYS A 123 1.85 -0.34 -4.61
CA LYS A 123 1.78 -0.91 -5.96
C LYS A 123 1.32 0.13 -6.97
N GLU A 124 0.26 0.87 -6.66
CA GLU A 124 -0.24 1.94 -7.52
C GLU A 124 0.78 3.07 -7.66
N SER A 125 1.49 3.40 -6.59
CA SER A 125 2.60 4.35 -6.66
C SER A 125 3.70 3.80 -7.56
N LEU A 126 4.15 2.56 -7.38
CA LEU A 126 5.19 1.93 -8.22
C LEU A 126 4.77 1.83 -9.70
N GLU A 127 3.50 1.52 -9.98
CA GLU A 127 2.96 1.42 -11.34
C GLU A 127 2.84 2.81 -12.00
N ARG A 128 2.61 3.87 -11.22
CA ARG A 128 2.43 5.25 -11.72
C ARG A 128 3.69 6.12 -11.64
N THR A 129 4.70 5.73 -10.86
CA THR A 129 5.87 6.58 -10.56
C THR A 129 7.16 6.00 -11.09
N GLY A 130 8.07 6.91 -11.45
CA GLY A 130 9.39 6.56 -11.96
C GLY A 130 10.30 6.02 -10.88
N VAL A 131 10.26 4.72 -10.62
CA VAL A 131 11.31 4.02 -9.87
C VAL A 131 12.67 4.32 -10.52
N SER A 132 13.62 4.79 -9.73
CA SER A 132 14.99 5.09 -10.17
C SER A 132 15.97 3.97 -9.79
N GLY A 133 15.65 3.18 -8.76
CA GLY A 133 16.47 2.05 -8.33
C GLY A 133 15.72 1.09 -7.41
N CYS A 134 16.12 -0.18 -7.41
CA CYS A 134 15.70 -1.16 -6.43
C CYS A 134 16.88 -2.00 -5.98
N GLU A 135 17.09 -2.07 -4.67
CA GLU A 135 18.09 -2.94 -4.06
C GLU A 135 17.38 -3.98 -3.19
N ILE A 136 17.70 -5.25 -3.40
CA ILE A 136 17.19 -6.35 -2.57
C ILE A 136 18.38 -6.97 -1.85
N THR A 137 18.38 -6.84 -0.52
CA THR A 137 19.40 -7.46 0.34
C THR A 137 18.78 -8.53 1.23
N HIS A 138 19.61 -9.49 1.63
CA HIS A 138 19.23 -10.56 2.55
C HIS A 138 20.10 -10.47 3.80
N LYS A 139 19.45 -10.49 4.97
CA LYS A 139 20.12 -10.48 6.27
C LYS A 139 19.50 -11.54 7.18
N GLY A 140 20.13 -12.71 7.25
CA GLY A 140 19.58 -13.85 7.96
C GLY A 140 18.23 -14.26 7.38
N SER A 141 17.19 -14.32 8.21
CA SER A 141 15.82 -14.63 7.77
C SER A 141 15.09 -13.44 7.15
N GLN A 142 15.69 -12.27 7.01
CA GLN A 142 15.03 -11.08 6.49
C GLN A 142 15.43 -10.77 5.05
N LYS A 143 14.44 -10.47 4.21
CA LYS A 143 14.59 -9.86 2.88
C LYS A 143 14.23 -8.39 3.00
N LEU A 144 15.14 -7.51 2.60
CA LEU A 144 14.95 -6.07 2.60
C LEU A 144 14.90 -5.59 1.15
N ALA A 145 13.79 -4.98 0.75
CA ALA A 145 13.65 -4.33 -0.55
C ALA A 145 13.65 -2.82 -0.36
N GLN A 146 14.67 -2.15 -0.89
CA GLN A 146 14.85 -0.71 -0.83
C GLN A 146 14.60 -0.14 -2.22
N ILE A 147 13.74 0.87 -2.32
CA ILE A 147 13.28 1.43 -3.57
C ILE A 147 13.53 2.94 -3.53
N SER A 148 14.21 3.42 -4.55
CA SER A 148 14.43 4.84 -4.78
C SER A 148 13.56 5.29 -5.94
N PHE A 149 13.09 6.52 -5.86
CA PHE A 149 12.24 7.12 -6.87
C PHE A 149 12.98 8.26 -7.59
N LYS A 150 12.53 8.60 -8.79
CA LYS A 150 13.00 9.77 -9.54
C LYS A 150 12.56 11.05 -8.85
N GLU A 151 13.32 12.13 -9.05
CA GLU A 151 12.93 13.45 -8.58
C GLU A 151 11.58 13.89 -9.17
N GLY A 152 10.86 14.74 -8.43
CA GLY A 152 9.57 15.31 -8.85
C GLY A 152 8.35 14.44 -8.52
N VAL A 153 8.52 13.17 -8.15
CA VAL A 153 7.40 12.34 -7.67
C VAL A 153 7.18 12.51 -6.16
N PRO A 154 6.00 12.14 -5.62
CA PRO A 154 5.70 12.38 -4.21
C PRO A 154 6.48 11.52 -3.20
N TYR A 155 7.16 10.47 -3.64
CA TYR A 155 7.97 9.59 -2.81
C TYR A 155 9.45 9.79 -3.12
N LYS A 156 10.29 9.86 -2.10
CA LYS A 156 11.76 9.83 -2.25
C LYS A 156 12.30 8.40 -2.15
N TYR A 157 11.76 7.65 -1.19
CA TYR A 157 12.32 6.37 -0.78
C TYR A 157 11.26 5.47 -0.16
N MET A 158 11.44 4.17 -0.31
CA MET A 158 10.62 3.15 0.31
C MET A 158 11.47 1.94 0.71
N GLU A 159 11.13 1.34 1.83
CA GLU A 159 11.77 0.14 2.34
C GLU A 159 10.70 -0.84 2.81
N LEU A 160 10.80 -2.09 2.36
CA LEU A 160 9.96 -3.21 2.78
C LEU A 160 10.84 -4.26 3.44
N THR A 161 10.48 -4.68 4.64
CA THR A 161 11.16 -5.77 5.35
C THR A 161 10.24 -6.98 5.43
N LEU A 162 10.69 -8.11 4.91
CA LEU A 162 9.94 -9.36 4.91
C LEU A 162 10.70 -10.43 5.68
N ASP A 163 9.99 -11.27 6.41
CA ASP A 163 10.52 -12.51 6.95
C ASP A 163 10.42 -13.60 5.87
N THR A 164 11.56 -14.17 5.48
CA THR A 164 11.66 -15.16 4.39
C THR A 164 11.16 -16.54 4.77
N LEU A 165 11.14 -16.89 6.07
CA LEU A 165 10.69 -18.20 6.54
C LEU A 165 9.16 -18.26 6.58
N SER A 166 8.55 -17.24 7.16
CA SER A 166 7.10 -17.12 7.30
C SER A 166 6.43 -16.40 6.13
N GLN A 167 7.21 -15.77 5.24
CA GLN A 167 6.76 -14.94 4.11
C GLN A 167 5.90 -13.74 4.52
N ARG A 168 6.03 -13.30 5.78
CA ARG A 168 5.25 -12.19 6.34
C ARG A 168 5.97 -10.87 6.12
N LEU A 169 5.18 -9.82 5.86
CA LEU A 169 5.67 -8.46 5.87
C LEU A 169 5.88 -8.02 7.33
N LEU A 170 7.08 -7.58 7.70
CA LEU A 170 7.39 -7.16 9.06
C LEU A 170 7.25 -5.65 9.23
N SER A 171 7.72 -4.89 8.25
CA SER A 171 7.61 -3.44 8.27
C SER A 171 7.67 -2.83 6.90
N MET A 172 7.16 -1.60 6.83
CA MET A 172 7.29 -0.71 5.69
C MET A 172 7.76 0.65 6.19
N ARG A 173 8.60 1.33 5.43
CA ARG A 173 9.02 2.70 5.70
C ARG A 173 9.02 3.48 4.41
N TYR A 174 8.46 4.68 4.43
CA TYR A 174 8.37 5.57 3.27
C TYR A 174 8.88 6.95 3.64
N ILE A 175 9.54 7.62 2.69
CA ILE A 175 9.76 9.06 2.72
C ILE A 175 8.85 9.66 1.65
N VAL A 176 7.84 10.40 2.08
CA VAL A 176 6.72 10.87 1.24
C VAL A 176 6.43 12.34 1.51
N LYS A 177 5.99 13.07 0.48
CA LYS A 177 5.55 14.46 0.64
C LYS A 177 4.42 14.54 1.67
N THR A 178 4.60 15.39 2.67
CA THR A 178 3.63 15.59 3.75
C THR A 178 2.27 16.01 3.22
N ALA A 179 2.22 16.77 2.12
CA ALA A 179 0.98 17.18 1.47
C ALA A 179 0.07 16.00 1.01
N LEU A 180 0.59 14.77 0.87
CA LEU A 180 -0.23 13.58 0.59
C LEU A 180 -0.90 12.98 1.83
N LEU A 181 -0.48 13.41 3.02
CA LEU A 181 -0.92 12.88 4.31
C LEU A 181 -1.85 13.87 5.04
N MET A 182 -2.02 15.07 4.48
CA MET A 182 -2.84 16.13 5.03
C MET A 182 -4.23 16.11 4.37
N ASP A 183 -5.22 16.64 5.08
CA ASP A 183 -6.54 16.83 4.49
C ASP A 183 -6.46 17.82 3.32
N ALA A 184 -7.29 17.61 2.31
CA ALA A 184 -7.29 18.45 1.10
C ALA A 184 -7.58 19.95 1.37
N GLN A 185 -8.09 20.28 2.55
CA GLN A 185 -8.31 21.66 2.99
C GLN A 185 -7.07 22.31 3.62
N ASP A 186 -6.09 21.50 4.06
CA ASP A 186 -4.83 21.98 4.59
C ASP A 186 -3.84 22.18 3.44
N THR A 187 -3.66 23.44 3.05
CA THR A 187 -2.88 23.82 1.87
C THR A 187 -1.37 23.86 2.11
N ALA A 188 -0.93 23.78 3.37
CA ALA A 188 0.49 23.74 3.72
C ALA A 188 0.70 22.99 5.05
N PRO A 189 1.82 22.25 5.20
CA PRO A 189 2.20 21.69 6.50
C PRO A 189 2.24 22.80 7.55
N GLY A 190 1.64 22.56 8.72
CA GLY A 190 1.78 23.46 9.86
C GLY A 190 3.27 23.65 10.22
N SER A 191 3.59 24.64 11.07
CA SER A 191 4.99 24.97 11.41
C SER A 191 5.79 23.80 12.05
N GLU A 192 5.10 22.75 12.48
CA GLU A 192 5.68 21.54 13.05
C GLU A 192 6.03 20.44 12.04
N TYR A 193 5.64 20.59 10.77
CA TYR A 193 5.76 19.57 9.73
C TYR A 193 6.70 20.00 8.60
N ASP A 194 7.49 19.06 8.11
CA ASP A 194 8.38 19.25 6.95
C ASP A 194 7.65 19.12 5.60
N GLU A 195 8.36 19.44 4.51
CA GLU A 195 7.94 19.05 3.15
C GLU A 195 7.79 17.52 3.01
N TYR A 196 8.65 16.75 3.69
CA TYR A 196 8.62 15.28 3.65
C TYR A 196 8.49 14.67 5.05
N ALA A 197 7.66 13.64 5.10
CA ALA A 197 7.44 12.82 6.26
C ALA A 197 8.11 11.45 6.09
N ILE A 198 8.52 10.87 7.21
CA ILE A 198 8.79 9.45 7.34
C ILE A 198 7.54 8.80 7.91
N VAL A 199 6.93 7.92 7.11
CA VAL A 199 5.83 7.05 7.56
C VAL A 199 6.40 5.66 7.74
N ARG A 200 6.23 5.09 8.94
CA ARG A 200 6.63 3.71 9.22
C ARG A 200 5.41 2.90 9.63
N ALA A 201 5.25 1.73 9.04
CA ALA A 201 4.29 0.72 9.44
C ALA A 201 5.05 -0.49 10.00
N VAL A 202 4.67 -0.96 11.19
CA VAL A 202 5.18 -2.20 11.77
C VAL A 202 4.03 -3.18 11.92
N LEU A 203 4.18 -4.39 11.37
CA LEU A 203 3.16 -5.41 11.37
C LEU A 203 3.57 -6.51 12.35
N ASN A 204 2.69 -6.85 13.28
CA ASN A 204 2.99 -7.84 14.31
C ASN A 204 1.75 -8.64 14.72
N ASN A 205 1.92 -9.57 15.67
CA ASN A 205 0.84 -10.39 16.21
C ASN A 205 0.05 -11.15 15.14
N TYR A 206 0.76 -11.70 14.16
CA TYR A 206 0.17 -12.55 13.12
C TYR A 206 -0.50 -13.78 13.73
N LYS A 207 -1.79 -13.97 13.41
CA LYS A 207 -2.59 -15.11 13.84
C LYS A 207 -3.34 -15.68 12.64
N GLN A 208 -3.49 -17.00 12.62
CA GLN A 208 -4.40 -17.64 11.69
C GLN A 208 -5.83 -17.24 12.04
N LEU A 209 -6.61 -16.87 11.04
CA LEU A 209 -8.02 -16.58 11.23
C LEU A 209 -8.84 -17.87 11.14
N PRO A 210 -9.78 -18.11 12.07
CA PRO A 210 -10.76 -19.19 11.93
C PRO A 210 -11.56 -18.99 10.64
N ALA A 211 -12.05 -20.07 10.03
CA ALA A 211 -12.92 -20.03 8.87
C ALA A 211 -14.36 -19.56 9.21
N ASP A 212 -14.49 -18.41 9.88
CA ASP A 212 -15.78 -17.76 10.15
C ASP A 212 -15.95 -16.57 9.21
N ALA A 213 -16.88 -16.70 8.27
CA ALA A 213 -17.19 -15.68 7.28
C ALA A 213 -17.99 -14.50 7.85
N ARG A 214 -18.62 -14.65 9.04
CA ARG A 214 -19.51 -13.62 9.61
C ARG A 214 -18.81 -12.29 9.88
N ARG A 215 -17.50 -12.31 10.11
CA ARG A 215 -16.71 -11.07 10.32
C ARG A 215 -16.62 -10.18 9.08
N PHE A 216 -16.89 -10.73 7.90
CA PHE A 216 -16.92 -10.00 6.63
C PHE A 216 -18.34 -9.82 6.10
N ASP A 217 -19.36 -10.23 6.86
CA ASP A 217 -20.76 -10.11 6.44
C ASP A 217 -21.23 -8.67 6.59
N GLU A 218 -21.75 -8.08 5.51
CA GLU A 218 -22.26 -6.71 5.55
C GLU A 218 -23.59 -6.59 6.30
N GLN A 219 -24.31 -7.70 6.47
CA GLN A 219 -25.64 -7.68 7.10
C GLN A 219 -25.61 -7.24 8.57
N GLN A 220 -24.43 -7.23 9.20
CA GLN A 220 -24.27 -6.64 10.53
C GLN A 220 -24.41 -5.11 10.52
N PHE A 221 -24.19 -4.45 9.38
CA PHE A 221 -24.20 -2.98 9.22
C PHE A 221 -25.53 -2.45 8.69
N PHE A 222 -26.09 -3.09 7.65
CA PHE A 222 -27.34 -2.67 7.03
C PHE A 222 -28.13 -3.85 6.45
N SER A 223 -29.41 -3.63 6.22
CA SER A 223 -30.30 -4.48 5.43
C SER A 223 -30.85 -3.73 4.23
N ARG A 224 -31.30 -4.46 3.21
CA ARG A 224 -31.98 -3.90 2.04
C ARG A 224 -33.48 -4.12 2.18
N GLU A 225 -34.26 -3.04 2.08
CA GLU A 225 -35.72 -3.05 2.06
C GLU A 225 -36.20 -2.40 0.76
N GLY A 226 -36.56 -3.22 -0.23
CA GLY A 226 -36.82 -2.73 -1.59
C GLY A 226 -35.54 -2.16 -2.21
N ASN A 227 -35.57 -0.87 -2.56
CA ASN A 227 -34.44 -0.14 -3.14
C ASN A 227 -33.67 0.71 -2.11
N GLU A 228 -34.07 0.67 -0.84
CA GLU A 228 -33.42 1.44 0.21
C GLU A 228 -32.53 0.56 1.08
N LEU A 229 -31.38 1.10 1.47
CA LEU A 229 -30.56 0.53 2.52
C LEU A 229 -30.95 1.13 3.86
N LYS A 230 -31.12 0.28 4.87
CA LYS A 230 -31.39 0.70 6.25
C LYS A 230 -30.33 0.15 7.18
N VAL A 231 -29.79 1.01 8.03
CA VAL A 231 -28.83 0.62 9.06
C VAL A 231 -29.47 -0.36 10.04
N THR A 232 -28.70 -1.31 10.56
CA THR A 232 -29.16 -2.19 11.64
C THR A 232 -29.29 -1.40 12.95
N PRO A 233 -29.96 -1.95 13.99
CA PRO A 233 -30.11 -1.27 15.28
C PRO A 233 -28.79 -0.83 15.93
N ALA A 234 -27.69 -1.57 15.70
CA ALA A 234 -26.36 -1.24 16.20
C ALA A 234 -25.78 0.05 15.60
N TYR A 235 -26.28 0.46 14.42
CA TYR A 235 -25.81 1.63 13.66
C TYR A 235 -26.94 2.65 13.43
N LYS A 236 -27.99 2.66 14.26
CA LYS A 236 -29.16 3.54 14.10
C LYS A 236 -28.88 5.04 13.99
N GLU A 237 -27.73 5.48 14.51
CA GLU A 237 -27.29 6.88 14.48
C GLU A 237 -26.50 7.22 13.20
N TYR A 238 -26.20 6.22 12.38
CA TYR A 238 -25.38 6.40 11.18
C TYR A 238 -26.23 6.84 9.99
N LYS A 239 -25.67 7.73 9.18
CA LYS A 239 -26.19 8.07 7.85
C LYS A 239 -25.50 7.20 6.81
N ILE A 240 -26.27 6.63 5.88
CA ILE A 240 -25.72 5.89 4.75
C ILE A 240 -25.39 6.86 3.61
N PHE A 241 -24.18 6.75 3.08
CA PHE A 241 -23.74 7.41 1.85
C PHE A 241 -23.45 6.35 0.79
N ILE A 242 -24.10 6.46 -0.37
CA ILE A 242 -23.97 5.49 -1.46
C ILE A 242 -22.83 5.92 -2.38
N GLY A 243 -21.82 5.06 -2.50
CA GLY A 243 -20.61 5.29 -3.28
C GLY A 243 -20.64 4.81 -4.72
N SER A 244 -21.60 3.95 -5.10
CA SER A 244 -21.74 3.43 -6.46
C SER A 244 -23.07 3.89 -7.07
N PRO A 245 -23.08 4.37 -8.32
CA PRO A 245 -24.33 4.67 -9.01
C PRO A 245 -25.17 3.39 -9.17
N ASN A 246 -26.46 3.48 -8.87
CA ASN A 246 -27.46 2.40 -8.96
C ASN A 246 -27.29 1.24 -7.95
N LEU A 247 -26.88 1.55 -6.72
CA LEU A 247 -26.84 0.56 -5.64
C LEU A 247 -28.23 0.08 -5.21
#